data_AF-A0A258FYV0-F1
#
_entry.id   AF-A0A258FYV0-F1
#
_cell.length_a   1.000
_cell.length_b   1.000
_cell.length_c   1.000
_cell.angle_alpha   90.00
_cell.angle_beta   90.00
_cell.angle_gamma   90.00
#
_symmetry.space_group_name_H-M   'P 1'
#
loop_
_entity.id
_entity.type
_entity.pdbx_description
1 polymer ?
#
loop_
_entity_poly.entity_id
_entity_poly.type
_entity_poly.pdbx_seq_one_letter_code
_entity_poly.pdbx_strand_id
1 'polypeptide(L)'
;MSAFGRRSGAGNGTPPARPAFGVARPMQGGGPARPADLQGSEQFPPIDLAPLPPLDSASDGMSGTMPGTAMDAMQRLQERQSSSGEAGQSRMEGFETSIHKIKEQVLPRLLERVDPEAAATLNKDELAEEFRPIIGEVLAELKLTLNRREQFALEKVLIDELLGLGPLEELLNDPNISDIMVNGPEQTYIERKGKLELANIQFRDEEHLFQIAQRICNSVGRRVDQTTPLADARLKDGSRVNVIVPPLSLRGTAISIRKFSAKPITLDMMAGFGSMSPKMATALKIAGACRFNVVISGGTGSGKTTMLNALSKMIDPGERVLTIEDAAELRLQQPHWLPLETRPPNLEGQGEISIRDLVKNALRMRPDRIILGEIRGSECFDLLAAMNTGHDGSMCTLHANSPRECLGRMENMVMMGDIKMPKEAISRQIADSVDLIVQVKRLRDGSRRVTNITEVIGMEGPVIVTQELFKFEYLDESADGKIIGEYRSMGLRPYTLEKARQYGFDQAYLEATL
;
A
#
# COMPACT_ATOMS: atom_id res chain seq x y z
N MET A 1 -40.19 0.36 -42.56
CA MET A 1 -41.59 0.15 -42.08
C MET A 1 -41.52 0.17 -40.56
N SER A 2 -41.83 1.32 -39.93
CA SER A 2 -43.15 1.67 -39.33
C SER A 2 -43.35 0.93 -38.00
N ALA A 3 -43.67 1.52 -36.84
CA ALA A 3 -44.16 2.86 -36.46
C ALA A 3 -43.97 3.04 -34.92
N PHE A 4 -43.55 4.23 -34.46
CA PHE A 4 -44.30 5.21 -33.64
C PHE A 4 -45.02 4.69 -32.37
N GLY A 5 -45.00 5.38 -31.22
CA GLY A 5 -44.94 6.83 -31.10
C GLY A 5 -44.61 7.41 -29.72
N ARG A 6 -44.07 8.63 -29.80
CA ARG A 6 -44.06 9.66 -28.76
C ARG A 6 -45.48 10.21 -28.56
N ARG A 7 -45.79 10.66 -27.34
CA ARG A 7 -46.66 11.83 -27.14
C ARG A 7 -46.05 12.75 -26.08
N SER A 8 -45.90 14.00 -26.50
CA SER A 8 -45.61 15.20 -25.71
C SER A 8 -46.94 15.83 -25.29
N GLY A 9 -46.93 16.54 -24.16
CA GLY A 9 -48.01 17.44 -23.74
C GLY A 9 -47.58 18.31 -22.55
N ALA A 10 -47.14 19.54 -22.85
CA ALA A 10 -47.13 20.68 -21.93
C ALA A 10 -48.55 20.92 -21.35
N GLY A 11 -48.81 21.50 -20.19
CA GLY A 11 -48.07 22.27 -19.21
C GLY A 11 -49.07 23.24 -18.58
N ASN A 12 -49.22 23.29 -17.24
CA ASN A 12 -49.52 24.53 -16.50
C ASN A 12 -49.54 24.36 -14.97
N GLY A 13 -48.66 25.12 -14.32
CA GLY A 13 -48.81 25.85 -13.06
C GLY A 13 -49.67 25.34 -11.90
N THR A 14 -49.03 24.83 -10.84
CA THR A 14 -49.17 25.32 -9.44
C THR A 14 -48.03 24.72 -8.59
N PRO A 15 -47.32 25.46 -7.73
CA PRO A 15 -46.14 24.94 -7.04
C PRO A 15 -46.50 24.15 -5.76
N PRO A 16 -45.83 23.03 -5.44
CA PRO A 16 -45.96 22.43 -4.12
C PRO A 16 -45.06 23.14 -3.10
N ALA A 17 -45.65 23.43 -1.94
CA ALA A 17 -45.03 24.09 -0.80
C ALA A 17 -43.83 23.30 -0.26
N ARG A 18 -42.75 24.04 0.06
CA ARG A 18 -41.57 23.54 0.76
C ARG A 18 -41.92 23.24 2.22
N PRO A 19 -41.49 22.10 2.81
CA PRO A 19 -41.48 21.95 4.26
C PRO A 19 -40.26 22.70 4.84
N ALA A 20 -40.53 23.72 5.65
CA ALA A 20 -39.53 24.46 6.40
C ALA A 20 -39.07 23.64 7.62
N PHE A 21 -37.77 23.34 7.69
CA PHE A 21 -37.14 22.80 8.90
C PHE A 21 -36.75 23.95 9.84
N GLY A 22 -37.13 23.79 11.11
CA GLY A 22 -37.15 24.82 12.13
C GLY A 22 -35.78 25.28 12.63
N VAL A 23 -35.72 26.56 12.97
CA VAL A 23 -34.61 27.25 13.63
C VAL A 23 -34.83 27.18 15.14
N ALA A 24 -33.91 26.54 15.87
CA ALA A 24 -33.89 26.58 17.33
C ALA A 24 -33.12 27.82 17.81
N ARG A 25 -33.73 28.58 18.73
CA ARG A 25 -33.11 29.66 19.52
C ARG A 25 -33.19 29.32 21.02
N PRO A 26 -32.32 29.92 21.85
CA PRO A 26 -31.81 29.33 23.08
C PRO A 26 -32.72 29.61 24.29
N MET A 27 -32.70 28.70 25.27
CA MET A 27 -33.26 28.95 26.60
C MET A 27 -32.16 29.33 27.59
N GLN A 28 -32.37 30.49 28.23
CA GLN A 28 -31.68 30.98 29.42
C GLN A 28 -32.45 30.60 30.69
N GLY A 29 -31.71 30.48 31.80
CA GLY A 29 -32.17 30.51 33.19
C GLY A 29 -31.35 29.52 34.01
N GLY A 30 -30.70 29.81 35.13
CA GLY A 30 -30.59 30.96 36.03
C GLY A 30 -29.98 30.40 37.34
N GLY A 31 -29.01 31.08 37.95
CA GLY A 31 -28.22 30.59 39.10
C GLY A 31 -29.01 30.39 40.40
N PRO A 32 -28.33 30.04 41.52
CA PRO A 32 -27.73 31.11 42.33
C PRO A 32 -26.37 30.76 43.01
N ALA A 33 -25.82 31.77 43.70
CA ALA A 33 -24.46 31.88 44.20
C ALA A 33 -24.27 31.55 45.70
N ARG A 34 -23.05 31.05 46.01
CA ARG A 34 -22.16 31.20 47.21
C ARG A 34 -22.70 30.94 48.63
N PRO A 35 -21.86 30.37 49.52
CA PRO A 35 -20.98 31.20 50.36
C PRO A 35 -19.53 30.72 50.47
N ALA A 36 -18.68 31.62 50.97
CA ALA A 36 -17.27 31.44 51.31
C ALA A 36 -17.10 30.99 52.78
N ASP A 37 -15.82 30.78 53.14
CA ASP A 37 -15.22 30.49 54.45
C ASP A 37 -15.20 29.02 54.90
N LEU A 38 -14.00 28.44 54.92
CA LEU A 38 -13.36 27.92 56.14
C LEU A 38 -11.87 27.60 55.89
N GLN A 39 -11.06 28.01 56.86
CA GLN A 39 -9.60 27.94 56.95
C GLN A 39 -9.09 26.53 57.35
N GLY A 40 -7.86 26.21 56.91
CA GLY A 40 -6.84 25.52 57.73
C GLY A 40 -6.86 23.99 57.82
N SER A 41 -5.86 23.34 57.19
CA SER A 41 -4.79 22.62 57.91
C SER A 41 -3.80 21.96 56.94
N GLU A 42 -2.52 22.16 57.24
CA GLU A 42 -1.31 21.78 56.50
C GLU A 42 -0.97 20.28 56.57
N GLN A 43 -0.26 19.76 55.56
CA GLN A 43 0.88 18.84 55.77
C GLN A 43 1.68 18.59 54.47
N PHE A 44 2.69 19.42 54.25
CA PHE A 44 3.89 19.07 53.49
C PHE A 44 5.12 19.59 54.27
N PRO A 45 6.14 18.78 54.55
CA PRO A 45 7.37 19.28 55.16
C PRO A 45 8.29 19.88 54.07
N PRO A 46 9.00 21.00 54.34
CA PRO A 46 9.93 21.62 53.41
C PRO A 46 11.31 20.92 53.41
N ILE A 47 11.96 20.91 52.24
CA ILE A 47 13.33 20.42 52.03
C ILE A 47 14.28 21.59 52.22
N ASP A 48 15.19 21.47 53.19
CA ASP A 48 16.30 22.40 53.43
C ASP A 48 17.49 22.09 52.52
N LEU A 49 18.03 23.14 51.88
CA LEU A 49 19.25 23.13 51.08
C LEU A 49 20.45 23.49 51.95
N ALA A 50 21.48 22.64 51.99
CA ALA A 50 22.79 22.98 52.54
C ALA A 50 23.92 22.18 51.83
N PRO A 51 25.17 22.71 51.80
CA PRO A 51 26.04 22.68 50.63
C PRO A 51 27.16 21.63 50.66
N LEU A 52 27.69 21.32 49.46
CA LEU A 52 28.84 20.43 49.20
C LEU A 52 30.15 20.94 49.84
N PRO A 53 31.00 20.05 50.36
CA PRO A 53 32.44 20.28 50.52
C PRO A 53 33.31 19.30 49.65
N PRO A 54 34.63 19.57 49.51
CA PRO A 54 35.36 19.37 48.26
C PRO A 54 36.24 18.11 48.20
N LEU A 55 36.71 17.83 46.97
CA LEU A 55 37.73 16.82 46.62
C LEU A 55 39.09 17.15 47.24
N ASP A 56 39.75 16.18 47.89
CA ASP A 56 41.17 15.93 47.66
C ASP A 56 41.74 14.63 48.28
N SER A 57 42.77 14.14 47.58
CA SER A 57 43.93 13.32 48.01
C SER A 57 43.81 11.79 48.17
N ALA A 58 44.86 11.16 47.65
CA ALA A 58 45.09 9.72 47.52
C ALA A 58 45.85 9.13 48.72
N SER A 59 45.59 7.86 49.06
CA SER A 59 46.60 6.82 49.37
C SER A 59 45.96 5.50 49.85
N ASP A 60 46.48 4.40 49.29
CA ASP A 60 46.63 3.04 49.86
C ASP A 60 45.42 2.11 50.13
N GLY A 61 45.39 1.01 49.37
CA GLY A 61 45.76 -0.30 49.94
C GLY A 61 44.68 -1.26 50.44
N MET A 62 44.34 -2.22 49.56
CA MET A 62 43.96 -3.63 49.83
C MET A 62 42.57 -4.02 50.38
N SER A 63 41.88 -4.78 49.50
CA SER A 63 41.05 -5.97 49.71
C SER A 63 39.75 -5.89 50.52
N GLY A 64 38.61 -6.03 49.82
CA GLY A 64 37.30 -6.34 50.39
C GLY A 64 36.21 -6.40 49.33
N THR A 65 35.73 -7.60 49.04
CA THR A 65 34.72 -8.01 48.05
C THR A 65 33.38 -7.25 48.08
N MET A 66 32.90 -6.79 46.92
CA MET A 66 31.53 -6.30 46.65
C MET A 66 30.62 -7.45 46.16
N PRO A 67 29.32 -7.52 46.54
CA PRO A 67 28.31 -8.30 45.82
C PRO A 67 27.36 -7.44 44.96
N GLY A 68 27.06 -7.92 43.75
CA GLY A 68 25.80 -7.71 42.98
C GLY A 68 25.76 -6.52 42.02
N THR A 69 26.51 -6.48 40.91
CA THR A 69 26.23 -7.03 39.54
C THR A 69 24.88 -6.70 38.89
N ALA A 70 24.98 -6.22 37.65
CA ALA A 70 23.96 -5.80 36.68
C ALA A 70 22.97 -6.91 36.21
N MET A 71 22.72 -7.92 37.05
CA MET A 71 21.82 -9.04 36.72
C MET A 71 20.33 -8.74 36.95
N ASP A 72 19.98 -7.68 37.69
CA ASP A 72 18.58 -7.41 38.07
C ASP A 72 17.81 -6.56 37.02
N ALA A 73 18.51 -5.81 36.17
CA ALA A 73 17.89 -5.01 35.11
C ALA A 73 17.44 -5.85 33.90
N MET A 74 18.20 -6.90 33.54
CA MET A 74 17.84 -7.82 32.45
C MET A 74 16.68 -8.74 32.84
N GLN A 75 16.61 -9.18 34.10
CA GLN A 75 15.53 -10.02 34.60
C GLN A 75 14.19 -9.27 34.62
N ARG A 76 14.20 -7.99 35.02
CA ARG A 76 13.03 -7.09 34.93
C ARG A 76 12.61 -6.72 33.50
N LEU A 77 13.52 -6.83 32.53
CA LEU A 77 13.24 -6.64 31.10
C LEU A 77 12.65 -7.90 30.46
N GLN A 78 13.09 -9.08 30.91
CA GLN A 78 12.54 -10.39 30.54
C GLN A 78 11.13 -10.58 31.09
N GLU A 79 10.87 -10.21 32.35
CA GLU A 79 9.53 -10.30 32.96
C GLU A 79 8.51 -9.33 32.31
N ARG A 80 8.96 -8.17 31.80
CA ARG A 80 8.09 -7.27 31.01
C ARG A 80 7.85 -7.74 29.59
N GLN A 81 8.76 -8.52 29.01
CA GLN A 81 8.55 -9.14 27.68
C GLN A 81 7.60 -10.34 27.75
N SER A 82 7.56 -11.07 28.87
CA SER A 82 6.67 -12.21 29.04
C SER A 82 5.26 -11.83 29.52
N SER A 83 5.09 -10.76 30.31
CA SER A 83 3.81 -10.49 30.99
C SER A 83 2.75 -9.73 30.17
N SER A 84 3.05 -9.23 28.96
CA SER A 84 2.15 -8.32 28.21
C SER A 84 1.27 -8.96 27.11
N GLY A 85 1.25 -10.29 26.97
CA GLY A 85 0.43 -10.98 25.93
C GLY A 85 -0.39 -12.20 26.39
N GLU A 86 -0.01 -12.85 27.50
CA GLU A 86 -0.40 -14.25 27.73
C GLU A 86 -1.86 -14.50 28.18
N ALA A 87 -2.53 -13.53 28.81
CA ALA A 87 -3.86 -13.77 29.39
C ALA A 87 -5.01 -13.80 28.35
N GLY A 88 -4.80 -13.19 27.18
CA GLY A 88 -5.76 -13.18 26.06
C GLY A 88 -5.38 -14.13 24.91
N GLN A 89 -4.08 -14.34 24.67
CA GLN A 89 -3.56 -15.19 23.59
C GLN A 89 -3.61 -16.69 23.89
N SER A 90 -3.38 -17.11 25.15
CA SER A 90 -3.29 -18.55 25.50
C SER A 90 -4.56 -19.36 25.23
N ARG A 91 -5.76 -18.74 25.30
CA ARG A 91 -7.03 -19.42 24.97
C ARG A 91 -7.28 -19.55 23.46
N MET A 92 -6.80 -18.61 22.65
CA MET A 92 -6.92 -18.67 21.19
C MET A 92 -5.85 -19.58 20.59
N GLU A 93 -4.61 -19.52 21.06
CA GLU A 93 -3.52 -20.39 20.62
C GLU A 93 -3.82 -21.87 20.94
N GLY A 94 -4.39 -22.18 22.11
CA GLY A 94 -4.82 -23.53 22.45
C GLY A 94 -5.92 -24.08 21.52
N PHE A 95 -6.82 -23.22 21.06
CA PHE A 95 -7.90 -23.56 20.13
C PHE A 95 -7.36 -23.81 18.72
N GLU A 96 -6.53 -22.90 18.18
CA GLU A 96 -5.91 -23.05 16.86
C GLU A 96 -4.97 -24.27 16.80
N THR A 97 -4.16 -24.48 17.83
CA THR A 97 -3.28 -25.66 17.93
C THR A 97 -4.07 -26.97 17.98
N SER A 98 -5.22 -26.97 18.65
CA SER A 98 -6.11 -28.14 18.72
C SER A 98 -6.74 -28.44 17.36
N ILE A 99 -7.18 -27.41 16.63
CA ILE A 99 -7.73 -27.57 15.28
C ILE A 99 -6.65 -28.07 14.31
N HIS A 100 -5.41 -27.56 14.39
CA HIS A 100 -4.33 -28.01 13.52
C HIS A 100 -4.00 -29.49 13.71
N LYS A 101 -3.95 -29.97 14.95
CA LYS A 101 -3.75 -31.40 15.26
C LYS A 101 -4.89 -32.28 14.75
N ILE A 102 -6.13 -31.80 14.87
CA ILE A 102 -7.30 -32.54 14.38
C ILE A 102 -7.31 -32.57 12.85
N LYS A 103 -6.96 -31.46 12.19
CA LYS A 103 -6.81 -31.37 10.73
C LYS A 103 -5.85 -32.43 10.20
N GLU A 104 -4.67 -32.57 10.81
CA GLU A 104 -3.67 -33.58 10.40
C GLU A 104 -4.19 -35.02 10.46
N GLN A 105 -5.15 -35.32 11.35
CA GLN A 105 -5.74 -36.65 11.47
C GLN A 105 -6.92 -36.89 10.52
N VAL A 106 -7.68 -35.83 10.21
CA VAL A 106 -8.92 -35.88 9.41
C VAL A 106 -8.60 -35.80 7.91
N LEU A 107 -7.66 -34.94 7.51
CA LEU A 107 -7.39 -34.63 6.11
C LEU A 107 -6.98 -35.87 5.27
N PRO A 108 -6.11 -36.79 5.73
CA PRO A 108 -5.75 -37.98 4.94
C PRO A 108 -6.96 -38.90 4.65
N ARG A 109 -7.80 -39.13 5.66
CA ARG A 109 -9.02 -39.96 5.56
C ARG A 109 -10.10 -39.32 4.70
N LEU A 110 -10.10 -38.00 4.63
CA LEU A 110 -11.01 -37.26 3.78
C LEU A 110 -10.60 -37.40 2.31
N LEU A 111 -9.30 -37.29 2.00
CA LEU A 111 -8.78 -37.46 0.65
C LEU A 111 -8.96 -38.88 0.11
N GLU A 112 -8.92 -39.91 0.95
CA GLU A 112 -9.21 -41.30 0.55
C GLU A 112 -10.66 -41.52 0.09
N ARG A 113 -11.59 -40.64 0.50
CA ARG A 113 -13.03 -40.75 0.24
C ARG A 113 -13.52 -39.81 -0.85
N VAL A 114 -12.64 -38.97 -1.38
CA VAL A 114 -12.96 -37.92 -2.34
C VAL A 114 -12.32 -38.26 -3.67
N ASP A 115 -13.14 -38.37 -4.71
CA ASP A 115 -12.67 -38.48 -6.08
C ASP A 115 -12.15 -37.11 -6.56
N PRO A 116 -10.85 -36.97 -6.88
CA PRO A 116 -10.28 -35.71 -7.34
C PRO A 116 -10.91 -35.19 -8.65
N GLU A 117 -11.37 -36.07 -9.53
CA GLU A 117 -11.97 -35.68 -10.81
C GLU A 117 -13.38 -35.12 -10.63
N ALA A 118 -14.19 -35.74 -9.75
CA ALA A 118 -15.52 -35.25 -9.41
C ALA A 118 -15.44 -33.89 -8.68
N ALA A 119 -14.49 -33.74 -7.77
CA ALA A 119 -14.22 -32.49 -7.05
C ALA A 119 -13.76 -31.33 -7.96
N ALA A 120 -13.22 -31.60 -9.14
CA ALA A 120 -12.79 -30.56 -10.08
C ALA A 120 -13.96 -29.96 -10.90
N THR A 121 -15.13 -30.61 -10.91
CA THR A 121 -16.27 -30.22 -11.76
C THR A 121 -17.33 -29.36 -11.07
N LEU A 122 -17.34 -29.35 -9.74
CA LEU A 122 -18.34 -28.67 -8.92
C LEU A 122 -17.84 -27.28 -8.47
N ASN A 123 -18.75 -26.37 -8.14
CA ASN A 123 -18.38 -25.04 -7.61
C ASN A 123 -18.08 -25.08 -6.10
N LYS A 124 -17.46 -24.02 -5.54
CA LYS A 124 -17.01 -24.00 -4.13
C LYS A 124 -18.15 -24.26 -3.13
N ASP A 125 -19.37 -23.79 -3.44
CA ASP A 125 -20.53 -23.94 -2.57
C ASP A 125 -21.11 -25.37 -2.66
N GLU A 126 -21.16 -25.95 -3.85
CA GLU A 126 -21.60 -27.33 -4.09
C GLU A 126 -20.64 -28.36 -3.49
N LEU A 127 -19.32 -28.20 -3.65
CA LEU A 127 -18.35 -29.05 -2.95
C LEU A 127 -18.44 -28.88 -1.43
N ALA A 128 -18.62 -27.65 -0.93
CA ALA A 128 -18.71 -27.45 0.52
C ALA A 128 -19.90 -28.23 1.11
N GLU A 129 -21.05 -28.26 0.42
CA GLU A 129 -22.22 -29.05 0.84
C GLU A 129 -21.98 -30.57 0.72
N GLU A 130 -21.28 -31.04 -0.32
CA GLU A 130 -20.92 -32.46 -0.48
C GLU A 130 -19.87 -32.93 0.55
N PHE A 131 -18.93 -32.07 0.94
CA PHE A 131 -17.84 -32.44 1.86
C PHE A 131 -18.27 -32.42 3.33
N ARG A 132 -19.22 -31.57 3.71
CA ARG A 132 -19.75 -31.52 5.09
C ARG A 132 -20.17 -32.89 5.65
N PRO A 133 -21.01 -33.69 4.97
CA PRO A 133 -21.38 -35.02 5.47
C PRO A 133 -20.18 -35.95 5.58
N ILE A 134 -19.24 -35.91 4.62
CA ILE A 134 -18.01 -36.73 4.64
C ILE A 134 -17.12 -36.34 5.83
N ILE A 135 -16.94 -35.04 6.10
CA ILE A 135 -16.21 -34.55 7.28
C ILE A 135 -16.88 -35.06 8.56
N GLY A 136 -18.22 -35.01 8.63
CA GLY A 136 -18.99 -35.54 9.75
C GLY A 136 -18.76 -37.04 9.99
N GLU A 137 -18.74 -37.85 8.93
CA GLU A 137 -18.46 -39.29 9.01
C GLU A 137 -17.03 -39.57 9.50
N VAL A 138 -16.04 -38.87 8.96
CA VAL A 138 -14.63 -39.02 9.37
C VAL A 138 -14.43 -38.63 10.84
N LEU A 139 -15.09 -37.57 11.30
CA LEU A 139 -15.05 -37.15 12.71
C LEU A 139 -15.67 -38.20 13.64
N ALA A 140 -16.80 -38.80 13.22
CA ALA A 140 -17.46 -39.87 13.96
C ALA A 140 -16.59 -41.14 14.04
N GLU A 141 -15.95 -41.52 12.94
CA GLU A 141 -15.03 -42.66 12.86
C GLU A 141 -13.82 -42.48 13.78
N LEU A 142 -13.24 -41.28 13.77
CA LEU A 142 -12.11 -40.90 14.63
C LEU A 142 -12.49 -40.71 16.10
N LYS A 143 -13.79 -40.80 16.44
CA LYS A 143 -14.34 -40.55 17.78
C LYS A 143 -13.93 -39.18 18.34
N LEU A 144 -13.77 -38.20 17.45
CA LEU A 144 -13.43 -36.83 17.82
C LEU A 144 -14.72 -36.09 18.18
N THR A 145 -14.78 -35.61 19.43
CA THR A 145 -15.92 -34.82 19.90
C THR A 145 -15.55 -33.35 19.84
N LEU A 146 -16.13 -32.66 18.87
CA LEU A 146 -15.93 -31.22 18.67
C LEU A 146 -17.21 -30.48 19.07
N ASN A 147 -17.05 -29.33 19.71
CA ASN A 147 -18.19 -28.42 19.87
C ASN A 147 -18.55 -27.80 18.51
N ARG A 148 -19.76 -27.22 18.40
CA ARG A 148 -20.27 -26.66 17.14
C ARG A 148 -19.35 -25.59 16.52
N ARG A 149 -18.62 -24.84 17.36
CA ARG A 149 -17.69 -23.79 16.91
C ARG A 149 -16.39 -24.40 16.36
N GLU A 150 -15.86 -25.44 17.01
CA GLU A 150 -14.68 -26.20 16.57
C GLU A 150 -14.96 -26.93 15.27
N GLN A 151 -16.12 -27.59 15.17
CA GLN A 151 -16.53 -28.27 13.95
C GLN A 151 -16.64 -27.30 12.78
N PHE A 152 -17.29 -26.15 12.96
CA PHE A 152 -17.40 -25.14 11.90
C PHE A 152 -16.04 -24.56 11.49
N ALA A 153 -15.14 -24.33 12.45
CA ALA A 153 -13.80 -23.84 12.16
C ALA A 153 -12.95 -24.90 11.42
N LEU A 154 -13.04 -26.17 11.82
CA LEU A 154 -12.38 -27.28 11.14
C LEU A 154 -12.93 -27.50 9.72
N GLU A 155 -14.26 -27.47 9.55
CA GLU A 155 -14.90 -27.58 8.23
C GLU A 155 -14.39 -26.47 7.30
N LYS A 156 -14.36 -25.23 7.78
CA LYS A 156 -13.82 -24.10 7.00
C LYS A 156 -12.36 -24.34 6.60
N VAL A 157 -11.50 -24.74 7.54
CA VAL A 157 -10.08 -25.01 7.27
C VAL A 157 -9.88 -26.16 6.29
N LEU A 158 -10.65 -27.25 6.40
CA LEU A 158 -10.57 -28.38 5.48
C LEU A 158 -11.06 -27.98 4.08
N ILE A 159 -12.16 -27.24 3.98
CA ILE A 159 -12.69 -26.72 2.71
C ILE A 159 -11.65 -25.79 2.06
N ASP A 160 -11.03 -24.87 2.80
CA ASP A 160 -10.01 -23.97 2.27
C ASP A 160 -8.71 -24.72 1.90
N GLU A 161 -8.41 -25.85 2.53
CA GLU A 161 -7.32 -26.76 2.11
C GLU A 161 -7.62 -27.44 0.76
N LEU A 162 -8.83 -27.99 0.64
CA LEU A 162 -9.24 -28.82 -0.50
C LEU A 162 -9.62 -27.99 -1.72
N LEU A 163 -10.20 -26.80 -1.51
CA LEU A 163 -10.75 -25.95 -2.57
C LEU A 163 -10.08 -24.58 -2.65
N GLY A 164 -9.51 -24.10 -1.55
CA GLY A 164 -8.89 -22.80 -1.45
C GLY A 164 -7.40 -22.81 -1.80
N LEU A 165 -6.68 -21.86 -1.23
CA LEU A 165 -5.23 -21.72 -1.40
C LEU A 165 -4.43 -22.41 -0.29
N GLY A 166 -5.09 -23.31 0.46
CA GLY A 166 -4.48 -24.05 1.56
C GLY A 166 -3.93 -23.13 2.65
N PRO A 167 -2.72 -23.40 3.17
CA PRO A 167 -2.10 -22.59 4.23
C PRO A 167 -1.94 -21.10 3.88
N LEU A 168 -1.97 -20.74 2.59
CA LEU A 168 -1.88 -19.34 2.16
C LEU A 168 -3.12 -18.52 2.51
N GLU A 169 -4.30 -19.13 2.66
CA GLU A 169 -5.55 -18.42 2.99
C GLU A 169 -5.41 -17.60 4.27
N GLU A 170 -4.76 -18.14 5.30
CA GLU A 170 -4.54 -17.44 6.58
C GLU A 170 -3.70 -16.18 6.38
N LEU A 171 -2.59 -16.29 5.64
CA LEU A 171 -1.70 -15.15 5.36
C LEU A 171 -2.34 -14.12 4.43
N LEU A 172 -3.13 -14.57 3.46
CA LEU A 172 -3.87 -13.70 2.54
C LEU A 172 -4.98 -12.93 3.27
N ASN A 173 -5.59 -13.51 4.30
CA ASN A 173 -6.62 -12.84 5.10
C ASN A 173 -6.06 -11.84 6.12
N ASP A 174 -4.78 -11.92 6.53
CA ASP A 174 -4.19 -10.97 7.49
C ASP A 174 -3.89 -9.60 6.85
N PRO A 175 -4.61 -8.52 7.18
CA PRO A 175 -4.42 -7.21 6.55
C PRO A 175 -3.08 -6.53 6.86
N ASN A 176 -2.30 -7.06 7.82
CA ASN A 176 -0.99 -6.51 8.19
C ASN A 176 0.17 -7.07 7.37
N ILE A 177 -0.07 -8.14 6.60
CA ILE A 177 0.91 -8.74 5.69
C ILE A 177 0.83 -8.05 4.33
N SER A 178 1.97 -7.63 3.79
CA SER A 178 2.04 -7.01 2.45
C SER A 178 2.57 -7.96 1.37
N ASP A 179 3.49 -8.86 1.73
CA ASP A 179 4.15 -9.76 0.78
C ASP A 179 4.27 -11.15 1.42
N ILE A 180 4.10 -12.20 0.63
CA ILE A 180 4.25 -13.62 1.02
C ILE A 180 5.22 -14.26 0.03
N MET A 181 6.26 -14.91 0.53
CA MET A 181 7.30 -15.54 -0.28
C MET A 181 7.48 -16.99 0.18
N VAL A 182 7.00 -17.93 -0.63
CA VAL A 182 7.14 -19.37 -0.41
C VAL A 182 8.33 -19.87 -1.22
N ASN A 183 9.33 -20.42 -0.54
CA ASN A 183 10.56 -20.93 -1.17
C ASN A 183 10.59 -22.47 -1.26
N GLY A 184 9.46 -23.12 -0.96
CA GLY A 184 9.28 -24.56 -0.86
C GLY A 184 8.25 -24.91 0.23
N PRO A 185 7.94 -26.20 0.43
CA PRO A 185 6.85 -26.61 1.32
C PRO A 185 7.07 -26.26 2.80
N GLU A 186 8.33 -26.16 3.24
CA GLU A 186 8.69 -25.94 4.65
C GLU A 186 9.07 -24.48 4.97
N GLN A 187 9.20 -23.60 3.97
CA GLN A 187 9.76 -22.27 4.18
C GLN A 187 8.92 -21.18 3.51
N THR A 188 8.20 -20.44 4.35
CA THR A 188 7.45 -19.24 3.95
C THR A 188 7.91 -18.01 4.74
N TYR A 189 8.20 -16.93 4.03
CA TYR A 189 8.46 -15.60 4.59
C TYR A 189 7.28 -14.68 4.33
N ILE A 190 7.05 -13.74 5.25
CA ILE A 190 6.06 -12.67 5.10
C ILE A 190 6.68 -11.31 5.40
N GLU A 191 6.21 -10.26 4.72
CA GLU A 191 6.54 -8.87 5.07
C GLU A 191 5.43 -8.29 5.95
N ARG A 192 5.78 -7.92 7.19
CA ARG A 192 4.91 -7.18 8.12
C ARG A 192 5.57 -5.86 8.48
N LYS A 193 4.86 -4.75 8.26
CA LYS A 193 5.36 -3.38 8.55
C LYS A 193 6.76 -3.10 7.99
N GLY A 194 7.08 -3.62 6.80
CA GLY A 194 8.39 -3.40 6.16
C GLY A 194 9.51 -4.34 6.60
N LYS A 195 9.25 -5.29 7.50
CA LYS A 195 10.23 -6.28 7.96
C LYS A 195 9.85 -7.68 7.50
N LEU A 196 10.84 -8.46 7.09
CA LEU A 196 10.67 -9.86 6.73
C LEU A 196 10.73 -10.73 7.98
N GLU A 197 9.75 -11.62 8.14
CA GLU A 197 9.68 -12.61 9.21
C GLU A 197 9.29 -13.98 8.64
N LEU A 198 9.67 -15.06 9.33
CA LEU A 198 9.27 -16.42 8.95
C LEU A 198 7.81 -16.63 9.38
N ALA A 199 6.97 -17.09 8.46
CA ALA A 199 5.57 -17.39 8.77
C ALA A 199 5.45 -18.77 9.41
N ASN A 200 4.51 -18.92 10.35
CA ASN A 200 4.20 -20.19 11.00
C ASN A 200 3.20 -21.01 10.17
N ILE A 201 3.47 -21.18 8.88
CA ILE A 201 2.69 -22.05 7.99
C ILE A 201 3.60 -23.04 7.29
N GLN A 202 3.08 -24.22 7.01
CA GLN A 202 3.78 -25.26 6.24
C GLN A 202 2.81 -25.92 5.28
N PHE A 203 3.33 -26.27 4.10
CA PHE A 203 2.63 -27.13 3.16
C PHE A 203 2.94 -28.58 3.48
N ARG A 204 1.97 -29.47 3.28
CA ARG A 204 2.14 -30.92 3.47
C ARG A 204 3.38 -31.49 2.79
N ASP A 205 3.54 -31.18 1.51
CA ASP A 205 4.62 -31.65 0.65
C ASP A 205 4.73 -30.74 -0.59
N GLU A 206 5.75 -31.01 -1.42
CA GLU A 206 5.99 -30.30 -2.68
C GLU A 206 4.83 -30.48 -3.68
N GLU A 207 4.19 -31.65 -3.70
CA GLU A 207 3.07 -31.92 -4.60
C GLU A 207 1.86 -31.05 -4.25
N HIS A 208 1.56 -30.90 -2.97
CA HIS A 208 0.50 -30.04 -2.46
C HIS A 208 0.77 -28.57 -2.80
N LEU A 209 2.00 -28.08 -2.60
CA LEU A 209 2.38 -26.73 -2.98
C LEU A 209 2.25 -26.51 -4.50
N PHE A 210 2.69 -27.47 -5.30
CA PHE A 210 2.56 -27.43 -6.76
C PHE A 210 1.09 -27.40 -7.21
N GLN A 211 0.22 -28.21 -6.60
CA GLN A 211 -1.24 -28.20 -6.87
C GLN A 211 -1.88 -26.84 -6.53
N ILE A 212 -1.47 -26.20 -5.43
CA ILE A 212 -1.91 -24.84 -5.09
C ILE A 212 -1.45 -23.84 -6.16
N ALA A 213 -0.18 -23.92 -6.59
CA ALA A 213 0.35 -23.06 -7.64
C ALA A 213 -0.41 -23.22 -8.97
N GLN A 214 -0.75 -24.47 -9.34
CA GLN A 214 -1.57 -24.77 -10.51
C GLN A 214 -2.98 -24.19 -10.38
N ARG A 215 -3.64 -24.34 -9.23
CA ARG A 215 -4.96 -23.73 -8.98
C ARG A 215 -4.94 -22.22 -9.14
N ILE A 216 -3.92 -21.54 -8.60
CA ILE A 216 -3.76 -20.09 -8.75
C ILE A 216 -3.67 -19.71 -10.24
N CYS A 217 -2.79 -20.36 -10.99
CA CYS A 217 -2.59 -20.07 -12.41
C CYS A 217 -3.85 -20.37 -13.24
N ASN A 218 -4.49 -21.51 -13.01
CA ASN A 218 -5.69 -21.93 -13.74
C ASN A 218 -6.86 -20.98 -13.51
N SER A 219 -6.98 -20.39 -12.32
CA SER A 219 -8.05 -19.43 -11.99
C SER A 219 -8.05 -18.17 -12.85
N VAL A 220 -6.90 -17.84 -13.48
CA VAL A 220 -6.73 -16.70 -14.41
C VAL A 220 -6.49 -17.14 -15.86
N GLY A 221 -6.77 -18.40 -16.19
CA GLY A 221 -6.57 -18.94 -17.53
C GLY A 221 -5.09 -19.06 -17.92
N ARG A 222 -4.18 -19.14 -16.94
CA ARG A 222 -2.76 -19.42 -17.14
C ARG A 222 -2.46 -20.86 -16.75
N ARG A 223 -1.36 -21.39 -17.27
CA ARG A 223 -0.94 -22.78 -17.04
C ARG A 223 0.49 -22.78 -16.52
N VAL A 224 0.76 -23.64 -15.53
CA VAL A 224 2.10 -23.88 -14.99
C VAL A 224 2.36 -25.38 -14.93
N ASP A 225 3.42 -25.81 -15.58
CA ASP A 225 3.88 -27.21 -15.60
C ASP A 225 5.37 -27.27 -16.00
N GLN A 226 5.93 -28.46 -16.16
CA GLN A 226 7.35 -28.63 -16.51
C GLN A 226 7.73 -28.06 -17.89
N THR A 227 6.76 -27.89 -18.79
CA THR A 227 6.97 -27.28 -20.12
C THR A 227 6.84 -25.76 -20.06
N THR A 228 6.00 -25.25 -19.15
CA THR A 228 5.80 -23.83 -18.88
C THR A 228 6.07 -23.53 -17.40
N PRO A 229 7.35 -23.52 -16.97
CA PRO A 229 7.71 -23.50 -15.55
C PRO A 229 7.62 -22.13 -14.88
N LEU A 230 7.22 -21.09 -15.62
CA LEU A 230 7.07 -19.72 -15.14
C LEU A 230 5.64 -19.26 -15.41
N ALA A 231 4.99 -18.69 -14.39
CA ALA A 231 3.67 -18.12 -14.55
C ALA A 231 3.47 -16.88 -13.67
N ASP A 232 2.86 -15.86 -14.26
CA ASP A 232 2.33 -14.70 -13.54
C ASP A 232 0.80 -14.77 -13.53
N ALA A 233 0.22 -14.55 -12.36
CA ALA A 233 -1.21 -14.65 -12.10
C ALA A 233 -1.70 -13.52 -11.19
N ARG A 234 -3.03 -13.41 -11.09
CA ARG A 234 -3.69 -12.47 -10.20
C ARG A 234 -4.80 -13.17 -9.41
N LEU A 235 -4.77 -13.03 -8.10
CA LEU A 235 -5.84 -13.55 -7.24
C LEU A 235 -7.10 -12.70 -7.34
N LYS A 236 -8.23 -13.25 -6.89
CA LYS A 236 -9.54 -12.57 -6.92
C LYS A 236 -9.56 -11.24 -6.16
N ASP A 237 -8.71 -11.09 -5.14
CA ASP A 237 -8.53 -9.86 -4.35
C ASP A 237 -7.67 -8.80 -5.07
N GLY A 238 -7.09 -9.12 -6.23
CA GLY A 238 -6.18 -8.27 -7.00
C GLY A 238 -4.70 -8.48 -6.70
N SER A 239 -4.37 -9.34 -5.73
CA SER A 239 -2.98 -9.66 -5.35
C SER A 239 -2.25 -10.29 -6.53
N ARG A 240 -0.99 -9.89 -6.74
CA ARG A 240 -0.16 -10.40 -7.83
C ARG A 240 0.60 -11.64 -7.35
N VAL A 241 0.65 -12.67 -8.19
CA VAL A 241 1.34 -13.91 -7.88
C VAL A 241 2.33 -14.22 -8.99
N ASN A 242 3.58 -14.46 -8.62
CA ASN A 242 4.58 -15.05 -9.48
C ASN A 242 4.84 -16.49 -9.00
N VAL A 243 4.89 -17.43 -9.94
CA VAL A 243 5.14 -18.85 -9.70
C VAL A 243 6.32 -19.29 -10.55
N ILE A 244 7.23 -20.02 -9.92
CA ILE A 244 8.33 -20.73 -10.58
C ILE A 244 8.39 -22.16 -10.07
N VAL A 245 8.46 -23.13 -10.99
CA VAL A 245 8.46 -24.57 -10.67
C VAL A 245 9.72 -25.26 -11.23
N PRO A 246 10.03 -26.49 -10.80
CA PRO A 246 11.08 -27.29 -11.41
C PRO A 246 10.88 -27.45 -12.93
N PRO A 247 11.97 -27.50 -13.73
CA PRO A 247 13.38 -27.60 -13.31
C PRO A 247 14.06 -26.26 -12.99
N LEU A 248 13.39 -25.12 -13.14
CA LEU A 248 14.02 -23.80 -12.95
C LEU A 248 14.24 -23.46 -11.48
N SER A 249 13.29 -23.84 -10.62
CA SER A 249 13.45 -23.74 -9.18
C SER A 249 14.00 -25.05 -8.62
N LEU A 250 15.27 -25.04 -8.22
CA LEU A 250 15.99 -26.23 -7.74
C LEU A 250 15.52 -26.74 -6.37
N ARG A 251 14.77 -25.92 -5.62
CA ARG A 251 14.27 -26.26 -4.27
C ARG A 251 12.79 -26.65 -4.25
N GLY A 252 12.20 -26.90 -5.41
CA GLY A 252 10.76 -27.13 -5.55
C GLY A 252 10.03 -25.86 -5.98
N THR A 253 8.72 -25.86 -5.85
CA THR A 253 7.85 -24.78 -6.27
C THR A 253 8.06 -23.55 -5.39
N ALA A 254 8.23 -22.38 -6.01
CA ALA A 254 8.30 -21.12 -5.30
C ALA A 254 7.18 -20.19 -5.78
N ILE A 255 6.56 -19.50 -4.81
CA ILE A 255 5.43 -18.60 -5.02
C ILE A 255 5.75 -17.28 -4.34
N SER A 256 5.71 -16.18 -5.09
CA SER A 256 5.81 -14.83 -4.55
C SER A 256 4.48 -14.11 -4.74
N ILE A 257 3.81 -13.79 -3.63
CA ILE A 257 2.54 -13.06 -3.63
C ILE A 257 2.78 -11.66 -3.08
N ARG A 258 2.45 -10.66 -3.90
CA ARG A 258 2.35 -9.28 -3.45
C ARG A 258 0.89 -8.95 -3.20
N LYS A 259 0.53 -8.78 -1.93
CA LYS A 259 -0.85 -8.54 -1.54
C LYS A 259 -1.33 -7.20 -2.02
N PHE A 260 -2.56 -7.19 -2.50
CA PHE A 260 -3.27 -5.98 -2.80
C PHE A 260 -3.73 -5.32 -1.50
N SER A 261 -3.18 -4.16 -1.15
CA SER A 261 -3.57 -3.48 0.09
C SER A 261 -4.98 -2.89 -0.03
N ALA A 262 -5.91 -3.38 0.78
CA ALA A 262 -7.31 -2.92 0.77
C ALA A 262 -7.51 -1.51 1.37
N LYS A 263 -6.56 -0.98 2.16
CA LYS A 263 -6.69 0.32 2.84
C LYS A 263 -5.99 1.44 2.07
N PRO A 264 -6.70 2.41 1.49
CA PRO A 264 -6.09 3.45 0.68
C PRO A 264 -5.44 4.53 1.56
N ILE A 265 -4.12 4.63 1.52
CA ILE A 265 -3.33 5.66 2.22
C ILE A 265 -3.61 7.05 1.61
N THR A 266 -3.88 8.06 2.44
CA THR A 266 -4.07 9.46 2.03
C THR A 266 -2.82 10.31 2.31
N LEU A 267 -2.73 11.50 1.69
CA LEU A 267 -1.69 12.47 2.01
C LEU A 267 -1.71 12.90 3.49
N ASP A 268 -2.90 13.04 4.09
CA ASP A 268 -3.05 13.33 5.51
C ASP A 268 -2.51 12.23 6.42
N MET A 269 -2.78 10.96 6.06
CA MET A 269 -2.22 9.83 6.79
C MET A 269 -0.71 9.79 6.68
N MET A 270 -0.15 10.05 5.48
CA MET A 270 1.30 10.14 5.29
C MET A 270 1.94 11.25 6.13
N ALA A 271 1.30 12.42 6.23
CA ALA A 271 1.75 13.49 7.12
C ALA A 271 1.66 13.07 8.60
N GLY A 272 0.56 12.42 9.01
CA GLY A 272 0.39 11.88 10.36
C GLY A 272 1.40 10.78 10.73
N PHE A 273 1.85 9.99 9.76
CA PHE A 273 2.90 8.99 9.93
C PHE A 273 4.32 9.60 9.94
N GLY A 274 4.45 10.90 9.65
CA GLY A 274 5.74 11.57 9.54
C GLY A 274 6.50 11.25 8.25
N SER A 275 5.82 10.77 7.20
CA SER A 275 6.41 10.56 5.87
C SER A 275 6.60 11.85 5.07
N MET A 276 5.92 12.93 5.45
CA MET A 276 6.07 14.30 4.94
C MET A 276 5.56 15.31 5.98
N SER A 277 5.80 16.61 5.79
CA SER A 277 5.20 17.65 6.63
C SER A 277 3.75 17.97 6.23
N PRO A 278 2.93 18.56 7.13
CA PRO A 278 1.58 19.03 6.77
C PRO A 278 1.57 20.09 5.65
N LYS A 279 2.61 20.94 5.59
CA LYS A 279 2.79 21.91 4.50
C LYS A 279 3.00 21.21 3.16
N MET A 280 3.87 20.20 3.11
CA MET A 280 4.07 19.38 1.92
C MET A 280 2.78 18.68 1.49
N ALA A 281 2.04 18.10 2.43
CA ALA A 281 0.74 17.48 2.14
C ALA A 281 -0.23 18.49 1.52
N THR A 282 -0.32 19.71 2.07
CA THR A 282 -1.17 20.78 1.53
C THR A 282 -0.77 21.17 0.10
N ALA A 283 0.52 21.38 -0.15
CA ALA A 283 1.03 21.69 -1.48
C ALA A 283 0.71 20.56 -2.50
N LEU A 284 0.86 19.29 -2.10
CA LEU A 284 0.53 18.14 -2.95
C LEU A 284 -0.97 17.99 -3.20
N LYS A 285 -1.82 18.30 -2.22
CA LYS A 285 -3.28 18.34 -2.42
C LYS A 285 -3.66 19.35 -3.49
N ILE A 286 -3.09 20.56 -3.39
CA ILE A 286 -3.33 21.63 -4.36
C ILE A 286 -2.81 21.21 -5.74
N ALA A 287 -1.62 20.63 -5.84
CA ALA A 287 -1.08 20.15 -7.11
C ALA A 287 -2.01 19.14 -7.81
N GLY A 288 -2.53 18.16 -7.06
CA GLY A 288 -3.48 17.18 -7.59
C GLY A 288 -4.80 17.82 -8.07
N ALA A 289 -5.34 18.75 -7.29
CA ALA A 289 -6.59 19.47 -7.60
C ALA A 289 -6.44 20.46 -8.77
N CYS A 290 -5.28 21.10 -8.91
CA CYS A 290 -5.03 22.14 -9.93
C CYS A 290 -4.44 21.59 -11.23
N ARG A 291 -4.61 20.29 -11.49
CA ARG A 291 -4.12 19.62 -12.71
C ARG A 291 -2.62 19.78 -12.96
N PHE A 292 -1.79 19.70 -11.91
CA PHE A 292 -0.35 19.69 -12.12
C PHE A 292 0.08 18.35 -12.73
N ASN A 293 0.98 18.39 -13.70
CA ASN A 293 1.63 17.22 -14.25
C ASN A 293 2.73 16.78 -13.28
N VAL A 294 2.50 15.66 -12.58
CA VAL A 294 3.36 15.22 -11.48
C VAL A 294 4.08 13.92 -11.83
N VAL A 295 5.41 13.94 -11.73
CA VAL A 295 6.25 12.75 -11.82
C VAL A 295 6.69 12.33 -10.42
N ILE A 296 6.39 11.09 -10.03
CA ILE A 296 6.76 10.55 -8.72
C ILE A 296 7.97 9.63 -8.89
N SER A 297 9.11 10.04 -8.34
CA SER A 297 10.38 9.34 -8.51
C SER A 297 10.84 8.62 -7.25
N GLY A 298 11.49 7.47 -7.40
CA GLY A 298 11.99 6.70 -6.24
C GLY A 298 12.43 5.28 -6.56
N GLY A 299 13.23 4.69 -5.65
CA GLY A 299 13.66 3.30 -5.75
C GLY A 299 12.52 2.28 -5.59
N THR A 300 12.82 0.99 -5.77
CA THR A 300 11.88 -0.10 -5.53
C THR A 300 11.42 -0.09 -4.07
N GLY A 301 10.12 -0.31 -3.82
CA GLY A 301 9.57 -0.35 -2.46
C GLY A 301 9.56 0.97 -1.69
N SER A 302 9.88 2.10 -2.35
CA SER A 302 9.86 3.45 -1.73
C SER A 302 8.47 4.03 -1.50
N GLY A 303 7.43 3.47 -2.13
CA GLY A 303 6.05 3.94 -2.01
C GLY A 303 5.55 4.84 -3.15
N LYS A 304 6.16 4.79 -4.34
CA LYS A 304 5.75 5.59 -5.52
C LYS A 304 4.26 5.41 -5.87
N THR A 305 3.82 4.16 -6.09
CA THR A 305 2.42 3.88 -6.43
C THR A 305 1.47 4.30 -5.30
N THR A 306 1.92 4.18 -4.04
CA THR A 306 1.16 4.65 -2.88
C THR A 306 0.98 6.17 -2.89
N MET A 307 2.05 6.92 -3.19
CA MET A 307 1.99 8.38 -3.36
C MET A 307 1.08 8.76 -4.53
N LEU A 308 1.20 8.06 -5.67
CA LEU A 308 0.36 8.31 -6.85
C LEU A 308 -1.12 8.10 -6.52
N ASN A 309 -1.45 7.02 -5.82
CA ASN A 309 -2.81 6.71 -5.40
C ASN A 309 -3.35 7.67 -4.31
N ALA A 310 -2.46 8.27 -3.51
CA ALA A 310 -2.83 9.29 -2.53
C ALA A 310 -3.08 10.65 -3.21
N LEU A 311 -2.29 11.00 -4.22
CA LEU A 311 -2.46 12.20 -5.05
C LEU A 311 -3.70 12.12 -5.92
N SER A 312 -4.01 10.94 -6.49
CA SER A 312 -5.18 10.75 -7.35
C SER A 312 -6.51 11.01 -6.64
N LYS A 313 -6.57 10.92 -5.31
CA LYS A 313 -7.73 11.33 -4.51
C LYS A 313 -8.11 12.80 -4.67
N MET A 314 -7.16 13.63 -5.10
CA MET A 314 -7.35 15.08 -5.25
C MET A 314 -7.85 15.47 -6.64
N ILE A 315 -7.97 14.50 -7.56
CA ILE A 315 -8.56 14.73 -8.88
C ILE A 315 -10.06 14.99 -8.72
N ASP A 316 -10.57 15.99 -9.44
CA ASP A 316 -11.98 16.36 -9.36
C ASP A 316 -12.88 15.17 -9.81
N PRO A 317 -13.96 14.86 -9.09
CA PRO A 317 -14.85 13.73 -9.42
C PRO A 317 -15.53 13.82 -10.80
N GLY A 318 -15.60 15.00 -11.40
CA GLY A 318 -16.13 15.24 -12.74
C GLY A 318 -15.16 14.89 -13.86
N GLU A 319 -13.87 14.66 -13.56
CA GLU A 319 -12.85 14.33 -14.55
C GLU A 319 -12.92 12.85 -14.98
N ARG A 320 -12.75 12.61 -16.29
CA ARG A 320 -12.55 11.27 -16.83
C ARG A 320 -11.09 10.87 -16.75
N VAL A 321 -10.77 9.91 -15.89
CA VAL A 321 -9.40 9.47 -15.64
C VAL A 321 -9.15 8.11 -16.24
N LEU A 322 -8.11 7.99 -17.06
CA LEU A 322 -7.62 6.71 -17.57
C LEU A 322 -6.32 6.34 -16.85
N THR A 323 -6.27 5.16 -16.24
CA THR A 323 -5.02 4.61 -15.68
C THR A 323 -4.50 3.52 -16.60
N ILE A 324 -3.20 3.50 -16.87
CA ILE A 324 -2.54 2.45 -17.65
C ILE A 324 -1.41 1.88 -16.82
N GLU A 325 -1.42 0.57 -16.60
CA GLU A 325 -0.45 -0.12 -15.75
C GLU A 325 -0.06 -1.47 -16.36
N ASP A 326 1.16 -1.95 -16.07
CA ASP A 326 1.52 -3.33 -16.41
C ASP A 326 0.63 -4.35 -15.69
N ALA A 327 0.27 -4.02 -14.46
CA ALA A 327 -0.77 -4.71 -13.72
C ALA A 327 -1.49 -3.68 -12.85
N ALA A 328 -2.81 -3.64 -12.87
CA ALA A 328 -3.57 -2.62 -12.14
C ALA A 328 -3.31 -2.60 -10.62
N GLU A 329 -2.55 -1.62 -10.13
CA GLU A 329 -2.35 -1.35 -8.69
C GLU A 329 -3.21 -0.17 -8.22
N LEU A 330 -3.56 0.77 -9.11
CA LEU A 330 -4.27 1.99 -8.75
C LEU A 330 -5.75 1.75 -8.44
N ARG A 331 -6.27 2.56 -7.51
CA ARG A 331 -7.66 2.55 -7.05
C ARG A 331 -8.16 3.96 -6.90
N LEU A 332 -8.64 4.51 -8.00
CA LEU A 332 -9.21 5.84 -8.03
C LEU A 332 -10.63 5.82 -7.45
N GLN A 333 -11.00 6.93 -6.82
CA GLN A 333 -12.32 7.14 -6.22
C GLN A 333 -13.25 7.90 -7.18
N GLN A 334 -12.69 8.42 -8.27
CA GLN A 334 -13.41 9.17 -9.29
C GLN A 334 -14.45 8.26 -9.95
N PRO A 335 -15.72 8.70 -10.06
CA PRO A 335 -16.77 7.94 -10.74
C PRO A 335 -16.43 7.62 -12.19
N HIS A 336 -15.76 8.55 -12.89
CA HIS A 336 -15.41 8.39 -14.29
C HIS A 336 -13.99 7.83 -14.50
N TRP A 337 -13.67 6.74 -13.82
CA TRP A 337 -12.39 6.06 -13.95
C TRP A 337 -12.45 4.86 -14.91
N LEU A 338 -11.48 4.77 -15.81
CA LEU A 338 -11.27 3.61 -16.68
C LEU A 338 -9.86 3.03 -16.49
N PRO A 339 -9.73 1.87 -15.82
CA PRO A 339 -8.45 1.17 -15.74
C PRO A 339 -8.15 0.38 -17.01
N LEU A 340 -6.92 0.52 -17.50
CA LEU A 340 -6.35 -0.22 -18.62
C LEU A 340 -5.10 -0.96 -18.13
N GLU A 341 -4.92 -2.17 -18.63
CA GLU A 341 -3.80 -3.04 -18.26
C GLU A 341 -3.10 -3.54 -19.52
N THR A 342 -1.77 -3.62 -19.49
CA THR A 342 -1.01 -4.19 -20.60
C THR A 342 -1.31 -5.69 -20.75
N ARG A 343 -0.94 -6.23 -21.91
CA ARG A 343 -0.99 -7.66 -22.14
C ARG A 343 0.41 -8.13 -22.53
N PRO A 344 1.09 -8.94 -21.71
CA PRO A 344 2.37 -9.52 -22.12
C PRO A 344 2.16 -10.45 -23.34
N PRO A 345 3.21 -10.71 -24.13
CA PRO A 345 3.11 -11.67 -25.23
C PRO A 345 2.71 -13.07 -24.73
N ASN A 346 2.11 -13.86 -25.61
CA ASN A 346 1.91 -15.29 -25.37
C ASN A 346 3.26 -16.05 -25.42
N LEU A 347 3.24 -17.36 -25.16
CA LEU A 347 4.44 -18.21 -25.18
C LEU A 347 5.17 -18.21 -26.54
N GLU A 348 4.48 -17.85 -27.62
CA GLU A 348 5.01 -17.74 -28.98
C GLU A 348 5.54 -16.33 -29.29
N GLY A 349 5.56 -15.42 -28.30
CA GLY A 349 6.02 -14.04 -28.47
C GLY A 349 5.01 -13.11 -29.14
N GLN A 350 3.76 -13.54 -29.33
CA GLN A 350 2.73 -12.81 -30.08
C GLN A 350 1.69 -12.15 -29.18
N GLY A 351 1.04 -11.11 -29.72
CA GLY A 351 -0.13 -10.50 -29.09
C GLY A 351 0.19 -9.59 -27.90
N GLU A 352 1.43 -9.13 -27.76
CA GLU A 352 1.78 -8.08 -26.79
C GLU A 352 0.95 -6.81 -27.03
N ILE A 353 0.49 -6.19 -25.94
CA ILE A 353 -0.09 -4.84 -25.93
C ILE A 353 0.69 -4.07 -24.88
N SER A 354 1.56 -3.17 -25.32
CA SER A 354 2.44 -2.39 -24.44
C SER A 354 1.73 -1.20 -23.79
N ILE A 355 2.36 -0.59 -22.78
CA ILE A 355 1.89 0.69 -22.21
C ILE A 355 1.76 1.74 -23.32
N ARG A 356 2.74 1.79 -24.23
CA ARG A 356 2.76 2.75 -25.34
C ARG A 356 1.54 2.61 -26.25
N ASP A 357 1.13 1.38 -26.56
CA ASP A 357 -0.06 1.12 -27.39
C ASP A 357 -1.33 1.63 -26.70
N LEU A 358 -1.43 1.39 -25.39
CA LEU A 358 -2.56 1.86 -24.57
C LEU A 358 -2.58 3.38 -24.44
N VAL A 359 -1.44 4.05 -24.31
CA VAL A 359 -1.36 5.52 -24.27
C VAL A 359 -1.89 6.12 -25.57
N LYS A 360 -1.41 5.62 -26.72
CA LYS A 360 -1.87 6.07 -28.04
C LYS A 360 -3.36 5.82 -28.25
N ASN A 361 -3.88 4.71 -27.74
CA ASN A 361 -5.30 4.42 -27.79
C ASN A 361 -6.10 5.35 -26.85
N ALA A 362 -5.60 5.58 -25.63
CA ALA A 362 -6.23 6.41 -24.61
C ALA A 362 -6.50 7.83 -25.10
N LEU A 363 -5.61 8.42 -25.90
CA LEU A 363 -5.80 9.74 -26.51
C LEU A 363 -7.08 9.85 -27.37
N ARG A 364 -7.63 8.73 -27.86
CA ARG A 364 -8.90 8.69 -28.61
C ARG A 364 -10.13 8.50 -27.74
N MET A 365 -9.93 8.27 -26.44
CA MET A 365 -10.99 7.95 -25.48
C MET A 365 -11.48 9.20 -24.72
N ARG A 366 -11.09 10.39 -25.19
CA ARG A 366 -11.38 11.70 -24.58
C ARG A 366 -11.10 11.70 -23.06
N PRO A 367 -9.88 11.34 -22.61
CA PRO A 367 -9.54 11.47 -21.20
C PRO A 367 -9.41 12.94 -20.82
N ASP A 368 -9.69 13.24 -19.56
CA ASP A 368 -9.23 14.48 -18.93
C ASP A 368 -7.80 14.31 -18.44
N ARG A 369 -7.48 13.13 -17.87
CA ARG A 369 -6.15 12.78 -17.37
C ARG A 369 -5.74 11.38 -17.80
N ILE A 370 -4.45 11.21 -18.10
CA ILE A 370 -3.83 9.90 -18.30
C ILE A 370 -2.82 9.70 -17.17
N ILE A 371 -2.97 8.59 -16.44
CA ILE A 371 -2.08 8.22 -15.36
C ILE A 371 -1.35 6.94 -15.73
N LEU A 372 -0.02 6.99 -15.77
CA LEU A 372 0.80 5.79 -15.99
C LEU A 372 1.31 5.26 -14.67
N GLY A 373 1.02 4.01 -14.35
CA GLY A 373 1.48 3.38 -13.12
C GLY A 373 2.99 3.45 -12.98
N GLU A 374 3.72 3.19 -14.06
CA GLU A 374 5.18 3.33 -14.13
C GLU A 374 5.62 3.54 -15.59
N ILE A 375 6.55 4.46 -15.83
CA ILE A 375 7.22 4.61 -17.12
C ILE A 375 8.61 3.96 -17.08
N ARG A 376 8.91 3.19 -18.13
CA ARG A 376 10.12 2.38 -18.29
C ARG A 376 10.79 2.57 -19.66
N GLY A 377 10.10 3.13 -20.65
CA GLY A 377 10.61 3.26 -22.01
C GLY A 377 9.93 4.32 -22.86
N SER A 378 9.79 4.03 -24.15
CA SER A 378 9.39 4.99 -25.18
C SER A 378 7.99 5.60 -25.01
N GLU A 379 7.11 5.01 -24.20
CA GLU A 379 5.83 5.59 -23.79
C GLU A 379 5.97 6.94 -23.08
N CYS A 380 7.15 7.24 -22.51
CA CYS A 380 7.47 8.54 -21.92
C CYS A 380 7.20 9.69 -22.90
N PHE A 381 7.56 9.52 -24.18
CA PHE A 381 7.32 10.53 -25.20
C PHE A 381 5.83 10.78 -25.43
N ASP A 382 5.05 9.69 -25.55
CA ASP A 382 3.61 9.76 -25.79
C ASP A 382 2.88 10.38 -24.57
N LEU A 383 3.34 10.12 -23.34
CA LEU A 383 2.84 10.77 -22.12
C LEU A 383 3.15 12.27 -22.09
N LEU A 384 4.39 12.67 -22.39
CA LEU A 384 4.78 14.08 -22.45
C LEU A 384 3.96 14.83 -23.52
N ALA A 385 3.75 14.20 -24.68
CA ALA A 385 2.87 14.74 -25.71
C ALA A 385 1.43 14.91 -25.19
N ALA A 386 0.89 13.94 -24.46
CA ALA A 386 -0.45 14.03 -23.85
C ALA A 386 -0.55 15.21 -22.86
N MET A 387 0.45 15.36 -21.98
CA MET A 387 0.55 16.46 -21.00
C MET A 387 0.50 17.84 -21.65
N ASN A 388 1.07 17.99 -22.84
CA ASN A 388 1.05 19.25 -23.59
C ASN A 388 -0.19 19.45 -24.48
N THR A 389 -0.98 18.40 -24.73
CA THR A 389 -2.09 18.41 -25.72
C THR A 389 -3.46 18.29 -25.07
N GLY A 390 -3.66 18.96 -23.94
CA GLY A 390 -4.97 19.08 -23.29
C GLY A 390 -5.34 17.95 -22.33
N HIS A 391 -4.36 17.13 -21.91
CA HIS A 391 -4.51 16.12 -20.86
C HIS A 391 -3.65 16.50 -19.65
N ASP A 392 -3.79 17.76 -19.21
CA ASP A 392 -3.09 18.28 -18.06
C ASP A 392 -3.56 17.61 -16.76
N GLY A 393 -2.70 17.60 -15.74
CA GLY A 393 -2.96 16.86 -14.50
C GLY A 393 -2.62 15.38 -14.61
N SER A 394 -1.97 14.97 -15.69
CA SER A 394 -1.46 13.62 -15.89
C SER A 394 -0.34 13.32 -14.89
N MET A 395 -0.22 12.06 -14.49
CA MET A 395 0.76 11.67 -13.47
C MET A 395 1.43 10.36 -13.84
N CYS A 396 2.68 10.18 -13.42
CA CYS A 396 3.35 8.90 -13.57
C CYS A 396 4.32 8.60 -12.45
N THR A 397 4.76 7.33 -12.35
CA THR A 397 5.90 6.98 -11.52
C THR A 397 7.12 6.59 -12.36
N LEU A 398 8.31 6.86 -11.84
CA LEU A 398 9.57 6.52 -12.50
C LEU A 398 10.63 6.10 -11.45
N HIS A 399 11.47 5.14 -11.80
CA HIS A 399 12.60 4.75 -10.95
C HIS A 399 13.77 5.73 -11.10
N ALA A 400 14.07 6.51 -10.06
CA ALA A 400 15.26 7.36 -9.98
C ALA A 400 15.63 7.64 -8.51
N ASN A 401 16.91 7.93 -8.25
CA ASN A 401 17.42 8.20 -6.91
C ASN A 401 17.44 9.69 -6.54
N SER A 402 17.19 10.57 -7.50
CA SER A 402 17.07 12.02 -7.31
C SER A 402 16.16 12.66 -8.37
N PRO A 403 15.61 13.86 -8.12
CA PRO A 403 14.86 14.62 -9.12
C PRO A 403 15.66 14.91 -10.40
N ARG A 404 16.97 15.19 -10.27
CA ARG A 404 17.84 15.41 -11.44
C ARG A 404 18.03 14.13 -12.26
N GLU A 405 18.22 12.99 -11.60
CA GLU A 405 18.29 11.70 -12.29
C GLU A 405 16.96 11.35 -12.96
N CYS A 406 15.82 11.70 -12.34
CA CYS A 406 14.49 11.51 -12.92
C CYS A 406 14.39 12.15 -14.31
N LEU A 407 14.79 13.42 -14.45
CA LEU A 407 14.81 14.12 -15.73
C LEU A 407 15.72 13.43 -16.76
N GLY A 408 16.96 13.09 -16.38
CA GLY A 408 17.89 12.39 -17.28
C GLY A 408 17.38 11.01 -17.73
N ARG A 409 16.64 10.30 -16.88
CA ARG A 409 16.00 9.03 -17.26
C ARG A 409 14.84 9.24 -18.21
N MET A 410 14.04 10.28 -18.03
CA MET A 410 13.00 10.64 -19.00
C MET A 410 13.61 10.97 -20.36
N GLU A 411 14.71 11.73 -20.42
CA GLU A 411 15.46 11.98 -21.66
C GLU A 411 15.86 10.66 -22.33
N ASN A 412 16.47 9.75 -21.57
CA ASN A 412 16.90 8.44 -22.09
C ASN A 412 15.73 7.59 -22.59
N MET A 413 14.62 7.56 -21.86
CA MET A 413 13.42 6.82 -22.24
C MET A 413 12.81 7.32 -23.56
N VAL A 414 12.78 8.64 -23.77
CA VAL A 414 12.35 9.22 -25.05
C VAL A 414 13.32 8.83 -26.18
N MET A 415 14.63 8.82 -25.92
CA MET A 415 15.65 8.41 -26.89
C MET A 415 15.62 6.92 -27.25
N MET A 416 14.99 6.06 -26.43
CA MET A 416 14.78 4.64 -26.75
C MET A 416 13.70 4.41 -27.82
N GLY A 417 12.87 5.42 -28.09
CA GLY A 417 11.85 5.34 -29.13
C GLY A 417 12.43 5.46 -30.54
N ASP A 418 11.60 5.14 -31.54
CA ASP A 418 12.00 5.18 -32.96
C ASP A 418 12.18 6.61 -33.51
N ILE A 419 11.74 7.63 -32.75
CA ILE A 419 11.77 9.02 -33.16
C ILE A 419 13.12 9.62 -32.80
N LYS A 420 13.94 9.91 -33.83
CA LYS A 420 15.21 10.61 -33.65
C LYS A 420 14.96 12.09 -33.42
N MET A 421 14.98 12.51 -32.15
CA MET A 421 14.91 13.92 -31.76
C MET A 421 16.25 14.40 -31.20
N PRO A 422 16.67 15.65 -31.49
CA PRO A 422 17.78 16.26 -30.78
C PRO A 422 17.52 16.29 -29.27
N LYS A 423 18.54 16.04 -28.46
CA LYS A 423 18.44 16.04 -27.00
C LYS A 423 17.79 17.32 -26.44
N GLU A 424 18.14 18.47 -27.02
CA GLU A 424 17.59 19.76 -26.59
C GLU A 424 16.07 19.83 -26.78
N ALA A 425 15.53 19.27 -27.88
CA ALA A 425 14.10 19.24 -28.13
C ALA A 425 13.37 18.34 -27.12
N ILE A 426 13.97 17.20 -26.76
CA ILE A 426 13.46 16.31 -25.71
C ILE A 426 13.45 17.03 -24.36
N SER A 427 14.56 17.70 -24.04
CA SER A 427 14.71 18.44 -22.78
C SER A 427 13.66 19.55 -22.66
N ARG A 428 13.40 20.26 -23.76
CA ARG A 428 12.34 21.28 -23.84
C ARG A 428 10.97 20.69 -23.65
N GLN A 429 10.68 19.57 -24.31
CA GLN A 429 9.40 18.89 -24.13
C GLN A 429 9.18 18.45 -22.67
N ILE A 430 10.20 17.92 -22.00
CA ILE A 430 10.12 17.57 -20.57
C ILE A 430 9.88 18.83 -19.72
N ALA A 431 10.63 19.90 -19.97
CA ALA A 431 10.55 21.14 -19.20
C ALA A 431 9.19 21.84 -19.34
N ASP A 432 8.56 21.75 -20.51
CA ASP A 432 7.25 22.35 -20.78
C ASP A 432 6.09 21.49 -20.24
N SER A 433 6.28 20.17 -20.13
CA SER A 433 5.24 19.23 -19.72
C SER A 433 5.17 18.98 -18.22
N VAL A 434 6.31 18.86 -17.53
CA VAL A 434 6.35 18.44 -16.13
C VAL A 434 6.26 19.66 -15.23
N ASP A 435 5.30 19.69 -14.30
CA ASP A 435 5.20 20.77 -13.32
C ASP A 435 6.01 20.45 -12.06
N LEU A 436 5.83 19.23 -11.52
CA LEU A 436 6.42 18.80 -10.26
C LEU A 436 7.04 17.40 -10.33
N ILE A 437 8.16 17.24 -9.61
CA ILE A 437 8.79 15.97 -9.30
C ILE A 437 8.71 15.73 -7.79
N VAL A 438 8.10 14.62 -7.39
CA VAL A 438 7.99 14.20 -5.98
C VAL A 438 8.91 13.01 -5.76
N GLN A 439 10.02 13.24 -5.06
CA GLN A 439 10.99 12.19 -4.75
C GLN A 439 10.59 11.47 -3.46
N VAL A 440 10.34 10.17 -3.54
CA VAL A 440 10.13 9.28 -2.39
C VAL A 440 11.30 8.33 -2.20
N LYS A 441 11.66 8.06 -0.95
CA LYS A 441 12.72 7.11 -0.57
C LYS A 441 12.27 6.23 0.59
N ARG A 442 12.70 4.96 0.55
CA ARG A 442 12.77 4.08 1.72
C ARG A 442 14.15 4.29 2.35
N LEU A 443 14.17 4.76 3.59
CA LEU A 443 15.41 5.00 4.35
C LEU A 443 15.89 3.70 5.02
N ARG A 444 17.11 3.72 5.58
CA ARG A 444 17.73 2.53 6.21
C ARG A 444 16.95 2.00 7.41
N ASP A 445 16.21 2.85 8.10
CA ASP A 445 15.34 2.48 9.22
C ASP A 445 14.01 1.84 8.76
N GLY A 446 13.84 1.64 7.45
CA GLY A 446 12.62 1.11 6.84
C GLY A 446 11.52 2.15 6.64
N SER A 447 11.66 3.38 7.16
CA SER A 447 10.68 4.44 6.97
C SER A 447 10.62 4.90 5.51
N ARG A 448 9.42 5.20 5.03
CA ARG A 448 9.19 5.79 3.70
C ARG A 448 8.96 7.28 3.87
N ARG A 449 9.74 8.12 3.20
CA ARG A 449 9.66 9.58 3.28
C ARG A 449 9.69 10.24 1.90
N VAL A 450 8.97 11.35 1.76
CA VAL A 450 9.15 12.28 0.64
C VAL A 450 10.40 13.10 0.92
N THR A 451 11.47 12.92 0.15
CA THR A 451 12.73 13.63 0.40
C THR A 451 12.83 14.95 -0.31
N ASN A 452 12.18 15.11 -1.46
CA ASN A 452 12.23 16.33 -2.24
C ASN A 452 10.88 16.54 -2.94
N ILE A 453 10.42 17.79 -2.98
CA ILE A 453 9.39 18.24 -3.93
C ILE A 453 10.05 19.34 -4.73
N THR A 454 10.20 19.10 -6.02
CA THR A 454 10.96 19.95 -6.94
C THR A 454 10.06 20.34 -8.09
N GLU A 455 9.94 21.64 -8.37
CA GLU A 455 9.26 22.11 -9.58
C GLU A 455 10.24 22.25 -10.75
N VAL A 456 9.73 22.04 -11.95
CA VAL A 456 10.47 22.27 -13.20
C VAL A 456 10.06 23.63 -13.73
N ILE A 457 11.02 24.52 -13.92
CA ILE A 457 10.73 25.94 -14.21
C ILE A 457 10.92 26.31 -15.67
N GLY A 458 11.58 25.45 -16.45
CA GLY A 458 11.92 25.70 -17.85
C GLY A 458 13.34 25.26 -18.18
N MET A 459 13.99 25.98 -19.09
CA MET A 459 15.36 25.69 -19.55
C MET A 459 16.26 26.92 -19.54
N GLU A 460 17.53 26.70 -19.25
CA GLU A 460 18.62 27.65 -19.48
C GLU A 460 19.63 27.00 -20.44
N GLY A 461 19.63 27.47 -21.70
CA GLY A 461 20.34 26.80 -22.79
C GLY A 461 19.86 25.34 -22.94
N PRO A 462 20.75 24.33 -22.91
CA PRO A 462 20.37 22.93 -23.05
C PRO A 462 20.00 22.25 -21.71
N VAL A 463 19.97 22.97 -20.59
CA VAL A 463 19.79 22.40 -19.26
C VAL A 463 18.38 22.71 -18.75
N ILE A 464 17.66 21.67 -18.29
CA ILE A 464 16.40 21.84 -17.58
C ILE A 464 16.67 22.43 -16.20
N VAL A 465 16.03 23.56 -15.91
CA VAL A 465 16.17 24.24 -14.62
C VAL A 465 15.04 23.79 -13.70
N THR A 466 15.38 23.64 -12.42
CA THR A 466 14.45 23.18 -11.39
C THR A 466 14.59 24.03 -10.15
N GLN A 467 13.50 24.16 -9.39
CA GLN A 467 13.48 24.83 -8.09
C GLN A 467 12.99 23.83 -7.03
N GLU A 468 13.77 23.64 -5.96
CA GLU A 468 13.36 22.80 -4.85
C GLU A 468 12.43 23.59 -3.92
N LEU A 469 11.21 23.08 -3.71
CA LEU A 469 10.23 23.70 -2.81
C LEU A 469 10.36 23.15 -1.39
N PHE A 470 10.62 21.84 -1.28
CA PHE A 470 10.77 21.16 0.00
C PHE A 470 11.90 20.14 -0.05
N LYS A 471 12.61 20.00 1.07
CA LYS A 471 13.67 19.03 1.26
C LYS A 471 13.60 18.38 2.63
N PHE A 472 13.84 17.08 2.69
CA PHE A 472 14.11 16.37 3.93
C PHE A 472 15.59 16.45 4.26
N GLU A 473 15.92 16.96 5.43
CA GLU A 473 17.28 17.02 5.96
C GLU A 473 17.44 16.00 7.08
N TYR A 474 18.44 15.12 6.90
CA TYR A 474 18.88 14.22 7.96
C TYR A 474 19.57 15.06 9.04
N LEU A 475 19.15 14.86 10.29
CA LEU A 475 19.76 15.51 11.45
C LEU A 475 20.60 14.52 12.23
N ASP A 476 20.02 13.38 12.61
CA ASP A 476 20.67 12.38 13.46
C ASP A 476 19.99 11.01 13.37
N GLU A 477 20.49 10.04 14.13
CA GLU A 477 19.91 8.72 14.31
C GLU A 477 19.77 8.41 15.80
N SER A 478 18.58 7.98 16.21
CA SER A 478 18.35 7.54 17.60
C SER A 478 19.16 6.28 17.93
N ALA A 479 19.36 5.98 19.22
CA ALA A 479 20.01 4.75 19.67
C ALA A 479 19.38 3.46 19.09
N ASP A 480 18.07 3.48 18.79
CA ASP A 480 17.34 2.34 18.20
C ASP A 480 17.45 2.26 16.66
N GLY A 481 18.30 3.08 16.02
CA GLY A 481 18.50 3.12 14.57
C GLY A 481 17.41 3.85 13.77
N LYS A 482 16.51 4.59 14.42
CA LYS A 482 15.49 5.42 13.76
C LYS A 482 16.10 6.73 13.26
N ILE A 483 15.81 7.09 12.01
CA ILE A 483 16.31 8.33 11.42
C ILE A 483 15.51 9.52 11.95
N ILE A 484 16.24 10.50 12.47
CA ILE A 484 15.74 11.81 12.89
C ILE A 484 16.09 12.81 11.79
N GLY A 485 15.10 13.53 11.31
CA GLY A 485 15.30 14.57 10.33
C GLY A 485 14.11 15.49 10.26
N GLU A 486 14.28 16.60 9.55
CA GLU A 486 13.27 17.64 9.41
C GLU A 486 12.93 17.91 7.96
N TYR A 487 11.71 18.39 7.74
CA TYR A 487 11.25 18.83 6.42
C TYR A 487 11.38 20.35 6.34
N ARG A 488 12.29 20.83 5.51
CA ARG A 488 12.49 22.25 5.25
C ARG A 488 11.69 22.70 4.03
N SER A 489 10.96 23.80 4.21
CA SER A 489 10.51 24.65 3.11
C SER A 489 11.71 25.49 2.66
N MET A 490 11.91 25.64 1.36
CA MET A 490 12.97 26.50 0.84
C MET A 490 12.58 27.99 0.88
N GLY A 491 11.34 28.32 1.24
CA GLY A 491 10.88 29.71 1.37
C GLY A 491 10.80 30.44 0.04
N LEU A 492 10.66 29.71 -1.07
CA LEU A 492 10.67 30.25 -2.43
C LEU A 492 9.25 30.38 -2.95
N ARG A 493 8.99 31.45 -3.71
CA ARG A 493 7.73 31.59 -4.44
C ARG A 493 7.70 30.55 -5.58
N PRO A 494 6.68 29.67 -5.65
CA PRO A 494 6.60 28.67 -6.71
C PRO A 494 6.36 29.31 -8.08
N TYR A 495 7.01 28.79 -9.12
CA TYR A 495 6.72 29.15 -10.52
C TYR A 495 5.36 28.60 -10.96
N THR A 496 4.97 27.44 -10.42
CA THR A 496 3.67 26.81 -10.65
C THR A 496 2.49 27.53 -9.97
N LEU A 497 2.74 28.64 -9.26
CA LEU A 497 1.71 29.42 -8.55
C LEU A 497 0.61 29.97 -9.48
N GLU A 498 0.95 30.37 -10.70
CA GLU A 498 -0.05 30.88 -11.65
C GLU A 498 -1.08 29.81 -12.01
N LYS A 499 -0.63 28.56 -12.13
CA LYS A 499 -1.51 27.42 -12.37
C LYS A 499 -2.43 27.19 -11.19
N ALA A 500 -1.93 27.25 -9.95
CA ALA A 500 -2.78 27.19 -8.75
C ALA A 500 -3.80 28.35 -8.68
N ARG A 501 -3.44 29.56 -9.15
CA ARG A 501 -4.35 30.72 -9.20
C ARG A 501 -5.56 30.48 -10.11
N GLN A 502 -5.38 29.80 -11.23
CA GLN A 502 -6.48 29.49 -12.16
C GLN A 502 -7.61 28.68 -11.50
N TYR A 503 -7.29 27.96 -10.42
CA TYR A 503 -8.24 27.17 -9.63
C TYR A 503 -8.57 27.83 -8.27
N GLY A 504 -8.06 29.03 -7.99
CA GLY A 504 -8.33 29.78 -6.75
C GLY A 504 -7.55 29.28 -5.52
N PHE A 505 -6.44 28.56 -5.72
CA PHE A 505 -5.61 28.00 -4.63
C PHE A 505 -4.25 28.68 -4.45
N ASP A 506 -3.99 29.82 -5.11
CA ASP A 506 -2.69 30.47 -5.08
C ASP A 506 -2.24 30.89 -3.68
N GLN A 507 -3.12 31.51 -2.89
CA GLN A 507 -2.77 31.93 -1.53
C GLN A 507 -2.38 30.74 -0.64
N ALA A 508 -3.20 29.67 -0.64
CA ALA A 508 -2.94 28.47 0.14
C ALA A 508 -1.68 27.72 -0.34
N TYR A 509 -1.41 27.73 -1.65
CA TYR A 509 -0.21 27.12 -2.20
C TYR A 509 1.04 27.88 -1.78
N LEU A 510 0.99 29.21 -1.88
CA LEU A 510 2.09 30.09 -1.47
C LEU A 510 2.39 29.92 0.03
N GLU A 511 1.38 29.94 0.89
CA GLU A 511 1.54 29.74 2.34
C GLU A 511 2.09 28.37 2.71
N ALA A 512 1.78 27.34 1.92
CA ALA A 512 2.36 26.01 2.13
C ALA A 512 3.85 25.97 1.77
N THR A 513 4.27 26.70 0.73
CA THR A 513 5.64 26.69 0.18
C THR A 513 6.59 27.73 0.77
N LEU A 514 6.05 28.67 1.56
CA LEU A 514 6.83 29.59 2.41
C LEU A 514 6.97 28.97 3.79
#